data_AF-A0A920VFG8-F1
#
_entry.id   AF-A0A920VFG8-F1
#
_cell.length_a   1.000
_cell.length_b   1.000
_cell.length_c   1.000
_cell.angle_alpha   90.00
_cell.angle_beta   90.00
_cell.angle_gamma   90.00
#
_symmetry.space_group_name_H-M   'P 1'
#
loop_
_entity.id
_entity.type
_entity.pdbx_description
1 polymer ?
#
loop_
_entity_poly.entity_id
_entity_poly.type
_entity_poly.pdbx_seq_one_letter_code
_entity_poly.pdbx_strand_id
1 'polypeptide(L)' 'MSDYAHPESLGNIEWVIDRFRQQCEAGEVDVDTSSYDKGHIVGAVGWNWQTQLQAIVSRDLLSKEAWRDF' A
#
# COMPACT_ATOMS: atom_id res chain seq x y z
N MET A 1 13.65 12.29 -12.73
CA MET A 1 12.38 11.52 -12.67
C MET A 1 11.38 12.20 -13.60
N SER A 2 11.69 12.27 -14.90
CA SER A 2 11.10 13.29 -15.78
C SER A 2 10.45 12.76 -17.05
N ASP A 3 10.42 11.43 -17.25
CA ASP A 3 9.87 10.80 -18.46
C ASP A 3 8.64 9.92 -18.18
N TYR A 4 8.03 10.03 -16.99
CA TYR A 4 6.79 9.31 -16.68
C TYR A 4 5.57 10.10 -17.17
N ALA A 5 4.53 9.38 -17.62
CA ALA A 5 3.27 10.00 -18.04
C ALA A 5 2.55 10.76 -16.92
N HIS A 6 2.70 10.29 -15.67
CA HIS A 6 2.14 10.89 -14.46
C HIS A 6 3.20 10.94 -13.35
N PRO A 7 4.14 11.90 -13.41
CA PRO A 7 5.22 11.99 -12.43
C PRO A 7 4.71 12.28 -11.01
N GLU A 8 3.53 12.89 -10.85
CA GLU A 8 2.87 13.16 -9.57
C GLU A 8 2.47 11.91 -8.79
N SER A 9 2.34 10.77 -9.46
CA SER A 9 2.00 9.48 -8.85
C SER A 9 3.19 8.78 -8.21
N LEU A 10 4.41 9.28 -8.41
CA LEU A 10 5.66 8.69 -7.90
C LEU A 10 6.36 9.66 -6.95
N GLY A 11 6.41 9.30 -5.67
CA GLY A 11 7.17 10.03 -4.65
C GLY A 11 8.57 9.43 -4.43
N ASN A 12 9.52 10.26 -3.98
CA ASN A 12 10.78 9.78 -3.42
C ASN A 12 10.67 9.64 -1.89
N ILE A 13 11.74 9.13 -1.26
CA ILE A 13 11.78 8.87 0.18
C ILE A 13 11.63 10.18 0.97
N GLU A 14 12.28 11.26 0.53
CA GLU A 14 12.21 12.57 1.19
C GLU A 14 10.78 13.11 1.22
N TRP A 15 10.05 13.00 0.11
CA TRP A 15 8.66 13.42 0.03
C TRP A 15 7.77 12.68 1.04
N VAL A 16 7.99 11.37 1.20
CA VAL A 16 7.25 10.54 2.17
C VAL A 16 7.57 10.98 3.59
N ILE A 17 8.85 11.15 3.95
CA ILE A 17 9.27 11.58 5.28
C ILE A 17 8.64 12.93 5.67
N ASP A 18 8.57 13.87 4.73
CA ASP A 18 8.07 15.22 4.97
C ASP A 18 6.55 15.29 5.17
N ARG A 19 5.78 14.37 4.57
CA ARG A 19 4.31 14.46 4.47
C ARG A 19 3.55 13.39 5.23
N PHE A 20 4.19 12.25 5.47
CA PHE A 20 3.59 11.13 6.16
C PHE A 20 3.07 11.54 7.55
N ARG A 21 1.87 11.06 7.89
CA ARG A 21 1.09 11.37 9.11
C ARG A 21 0.52 12.78 9.22
N GLN A 22 0.96 13.73 8.41
CA GLN A 22 0.38 15.08 8.38
C GLN A 22 -0.64 15.24 7.26
N GLN A 23 -0.38 14.61 6.11
CA GLN A 23 -1.17 14.78 4.89
C GLN A 23 -1.55 13.45 4.23
N CYS A 24 -0.91 12.35 4.63
CA CYS A 24 -1.18 11.03 4.07
C CYS A 24 -0.93 9.90 5.08
N GLU A 25 -1.65 8.81 4.86
CA GLU A 25 -1.44 7.52 5.52
C GLU A 25 -0.59 6.64 4.59
N ALA A 26 0.15 5.68 5.18
CA ALA A 26 1.00 4.77 4.44
C ALA A 26 0.50 3.34 4.62
N GLY A 27 0.42 2.61 3.52
CA GLY A 27 0.16 1.17 3.49
C GLY A 27 1.35 0.43 2.89
N GLU A 28 1.86 -0.58 3.58
CA GLU A 28 2.80 -1.54 3.03
C GLU A 28 2.03 -2.74 2.52
N VAL A 29 2.19 -3.08 1.23
CA VAL A 29 1.48 -4.19 0.60
C VAL A 29 2.48 -5.25 0.16
N ASP A 30 2.34 -6.46 0.70
CA ASP A 30 3.14 -7.62 0.29
C ASP A 30 2.26 -8.88 0.21
N VAL A 31 2.70 -9.84 -0.60
CA VAL A 31 2.17 -11.20 -0.62
C VAL A 31 2.64 -11.97 0.62
N ASP A 32 3.87 -11.76 1.08
CA ASP A 32 4.42 -12.26 2.34
C ASP A 32 4.73 -11.10 3.28
N THR A 33 3.87 -10.90 4.27
CA THR A 33 3.99 -9.79 5.23
C THR A 33 5.07 -10.03 6.30
N SER A 34 5.89 -11.08 6.21
CA SER A 34 6.98 -11.32 7.17
C SER A 34 8.04 -10.20 7.16
N SER A 35 8.15 -9.44 6.06
CA SER A 35 9.01 -8.24 5.99
C SER A 35 8.47 -7.11 6.87
N TYR A 36 7.16 -6.86 6.81
CA TYR A 36 6.49 -5.89 7.66
C TYR A 36 6.72 -6.20 9.15
N ASP A 37 6.60 -7.47 9.55
CA ASP A 37 6.81 -7.89 10.94
C ASP A 37 8.26 -7.69 11.43
N LYS A 38 9.25 -7.78 10.53
CA LYS A 38 10.67 -7.57 10.85
C LYS A 38 11.05 -6.10 10.96
N GLY A 39 10.32 -5.23 10.29
CA GLY A 39 10.52 -3.79 10.35
C GLY A 39 9.79 -3.06 9.23
N HIS A 40 9.01 -2.06 9.60
CA HIS A 40 8.23 -1.23 8.68
C HIS A 40 8.31 0.24 9.09
N ILE A 41 7.84 1.11 8.21
CA ILE A 41 7.71 2.54 8.50
C ILE A 41 6.72 2.69 9.67
N VAL A 42 7.15 3.34 10.76
CA VAL A 42 6.34 3.43 11.99
C VAL A 42 4.98 4.03 11.67
N GLY A 43 3.89 3.32 12.00
CA GLY A 43 2.51 3.77 11.76
C GLY A 43 2.02 3.61 10.33
N ALA A 44 2.80 2.98 9.44
CA ALA A 44 2.23 2.40 8.24
C ALA A 44 1.34 1.21 8.62
N VAL A 45 0.36 0.89 7.77
CA VAL A 45 -0.50 -0.29 7.92
C VAL A 45 0.00 -1.38 6.99
N GLY A 46 0.19 -2.60 7.50
CA GLY A 46 0.52 -3.77 6.68
C GLY A 46 -0.74 -4.38 6.07
N TRP A 47 -0.78 -4.52 4.75
CA TRP A 47 -1.83 -5.23 4.02
C TRP A 47 -1.26 -6.47 3.33
N ASN A 48 -1.83 -7.62 3.68
CA ASN A 48 -1.54 -8.88 3.01
C ASN A 48 -2.35 -8.97 1.72
N TRP A 49 -1.65 -9.04 0.59
CA TRP A 49 -2.28 -9.10 -0.73
C TRP A 49 -3.27 -10.28 -0.84
N GLN A 50 -2.88 -11.48 -0.43
CA GLN A 50 -3.67 -12.70 -0.66
C GLN A 50 -4.91 -12.76 0.21
N THR A 51 -4.82 -12.32 1.47
CA THR A 51 -5.92 -12.48 2.43
C THR A 51 -6.81 -11.25 2.54
N GLN A 52 -6.32 -10.06 2.17
CA GLN A 52 -7.05 -8.81 2.38
C GLN A 52 -7.42 -8.09 1.07
N LEU A 53 -6.62 -8.20 0.01
CA LEU A 53 -6.82 -7.40 -1.22
C LEU A 53 -7.27 -8.22 -2.43
N GLN A 54 -7.20 -9.55 -2.30
CA GLN A 54 -7.50 -10.50 -3.35
C GLN A 54 -8.78 -11.27 -3.03
N ALA A 55 -9.57 -11.59 -4.06
CA ALA A 55 -10.63 -12.57 -3.94
C ALA A 55 -10.05 -13.95 -3.52
N ILE A 56 -10.70 -14.63 -2.57
CA ILE A 56 -10.17 -15.89 -2.00
C ILE A 56 -10.13 -17.04 -3.04
N VAL A 57 -11.03 -17.00 -4.03
CA VAL A 57 -11.22 -18.09 -5.00
C VAL A 57 -10.46 -17.86 -6.32
N SER A 58 -10.07 -16.61 -6.63
CA SER A 58 -9.33 -16.26 -7.85
C SER A 58 -8.23 -15.25 -7.54
N ARG A 59 -7.11 -15.29 -8.28
CA ARG A 59 -6.06 -14.26 -8.18
C ARG A 59 -6.47 -12.96 -8.87
N ASP A 60 -7.53 -12.37 -8.37
CA ASP A 60 -8.17 -11.16 -8.89
C ASP A 60 -8.47 -10.19 -7.74
N LEU A 61 -8.68 -8.93 -8.09
CA LEU A 61 -9.01 -7.87 -7.15
C LEU A 61 -10.39 -8.11 -6.52
N LEU A 62 -10.56 -7.64 -5.27
CA LEU A 62 -11.88 -7.56 -4.65
C LEU A 62 -12.84 -6.72 -5.51
N SER A 63 -14.13 -7.08 -5.47
CA SER A 63 -15.17 -6.24 -6.09
C SER A 63 -15.26 -4.90 -5.35
N LYS A 64 -15.84 -3.89 -6.01
CA LYS A 64 -16.01 -2.56 -5.42
C LYS A 64 -16.83 -2.59 -4.13
N GLU A 65 -17.82 -3.47 -4.06
CA GLU A 65 -18.66 -3.69 -2.88
C GLU A 65 -17.84 -4.31 -1.75
N ALA A 66 -17.06 -5.36 -2.04
CA ALA A 66 -16.21 -6.01 -1.04
C ALA A 66 -15.12 -5.06 -0.49
N TRP A 67 -14.62 -4.13 -1.33
CA TRP A 67 -13.71 -3.06 -0.91
C TRP A 67 -14.32 -2.04 0.05
N ARG A 68 -15.65 -1.85 0.05
CA ARG A 68 -16.30 -0.87 0.95
C ARG A 68 -16.52 -1.41 2.35
N ASP A 69 -16.53 -2.72 2.49
CA ASP A 69 -16.73 -3.42 3.76
C ASP A 69 -15.38 -3.70 4.47
N PHE A 70 -14.27 -3.38 3.81
CA PHE A 70 -12.90 -3.38 4.37
C PHE A 70 -12.62 -2.07 5.10
#